data_AF-A0AAU6JB17-F1
#
_entry.id   AF-A0AAU6JB17-F1
#
_cell.length_a   1.000
_cell.length_b   1.000
_cell.length_c   1.000
_cell.angle_alpha   90.00
_cell.angle_beta   90.00
_cell.angle_gamma   90.00
#
_symmetry.space_group_name_H-M   'P 1'
#
loop_
_entity.id
_entity.type
_entity.pdbx_description
1 polymer ?
#
loop_
_entity_poly.entity_id
_entity_poly.type
_entity_poly.pdbx_seq_one_letter_code
_entity_poly.pdbx_strand_id
1 'polypeptide(L)'
;MAVEQSAAGGGRRPDGRVTAAATVRLREASRALRAHLDALPAEFHFGGPADQFLAESAFPFARWRFDCADSLIGSGIGGTVVGALARSLFEDGLRWQWIGQSPAERRPTLLAGMLLERDRICSYLEEHEVSCLNLPRWFVPLSGVTDLTGRSLEWLSAPDAPDADELLDTFLASSPTAPDPAKLTGGRVQDLLDTARAMLAMSGLRGAVMVLGHAGHGNLLGLQSSVSADGVHGHDLRADHEALFLHVAAVGLTVTLLGVCCAVPECWPAEVDQAGFLGTAVQLTQEVVQAANAVHELGQAQPVSAPAKVRQHRRVSRLRPAVLVAASDVLPDVASVDGLIAAVTEYETAVDSWCPDPWAHGDPKLASVLAQAGARSAFDTVMSTYDQHAAVSAVFAARMLLEEAARFTWLTHDPEDGTFLERSKRYFDEFRARKKKAIALFAGNGVGLRAAKRLFELPGNVVEGPDDVTKGRKPLPPIDQLLLAMGAPYPEPGWLPVAYSLLSQVTHSTPLGLTHMARFLDGTLHAGEPSPEMLALTLDTACLASARLLGTSGVLLDQGSKTAQDYTLELARRAYAVHDAARMVHGLD
;
A
#
# COMPACT_ATOMS: atom_id res chain seq x y z
N MET A 1 -17.01 -14.48 -8.39
CA MET A 1 -16.64 -15.89 -8.72
C MET A 1 -15.26 -16.31 -8.19
N ALA A 2 -14.38 -15.38 -7.78
CA ALA A 2 -13.07 -15.68 -7.18
C ALA A 2 -13.11 -16.05 -5.68
N VAL A 3 -14.21 -15.74 -4.98
CA VAL A 3 -14.34 -15.93 -3.51
C VAL A 3 -14.60 -17.39 -3.11
N GLU A 4 -15.10 -18.25 -4.01
CA GLU A 4 -15.36 -19.67 -3.68
C GLU A 4 -14.20 -20.63 -3.99
N GLN A 5 -13.11 -20.18 -4.62
CA GLN A 5 -11.95 -21.06 -4.87
C GLN A 5 -10.93 -21.08 -3.72
N SER A 6 -10.99 -20.17 -2.74
CA SER A 6 -10.08 -20.21 -1.58
C SER A 6 -10.50 -21.21 -0.50
N ALA A 7 -11.71 -21.78 -0.60
CA ALA A 7 -12.24 -22.77 0.34
C ALA A 7 -11.69 -24.20 0.14
N ALA A 8 -10.95 -24.46 -0.93
CA ALA A 8 -10.30 -25.76 -1.13
C ALA A 8 -8.94 -25.78 -0.42
N GLY A 9 -8.86 -26.46 0.73
CA GLY A 9 -7.62 -26.80 1.45
C GLY A 9 -6.67 -27.73 0.70
N GLY A 10 -6.34 -27.41 -0.56
CA GLY A 10 -5.39 -28.13 -1.38
C GLY A 10 -4.06 -27.39 -1.42
N GLY A 11 -2.96 -28.03 -1.05
CA GLY A 11 -1.60 -27.50 -1.21
C GLY A 11 -1.16 -27.28 -2.67
N ARG A 12 -2.08 -27.07 -3.62
CA ARG A 12 -1.82 -26.77 -5.03
C ARG A 12 -2.22 -25.32 -5.33
N ARG A 13 -1.30 -24.55 -5.92
CA ARG A 13 -1.53 -23.19 -6.42
C ARG A 13 -2.38 -23.23 -7.71
N PRO A 14 -2.98 -22.10 -8.13
CA PRO A 14 -3.72 -22.00 -9.41
C PRO A 14 -2.92 -22.46 -10.63
N ASP A 15 -1.60 -22.31 -10.57
CA ASP A 15 -0.65 -22.78 -11.59
C ASP A 15 -0.25 -24.27 -11.48
N GLY A 16 -0.89 -25.04 -10.59
CA GLY A 16 -0.67 -26.47 -10.40
C GLY A 16 0.53 -26.85 -9.50
N ARG A 17 1.33 -25.88 -9.02
CA ARG A 17 2.52 -26.13 -8.18
C ARG A 17 2.14 -26.50 -6.75
N VAL A 18 2.96 -27.34 -6.11
CA VAL A 18 2.75 -27.75 -4.70
C VAL A 18 3.44 -26.75 -3.76
N THR A 19 2.66 -26.18 -2.85
CA THR A 19 3.14 -25.26 -1.81
C THR A 19 3.88 -26.03 -0.72
N ALA A 20 5.02 -25.51 -0.27
CA ALA A 20 5.79 -26.12 0.82
C ALA A 20 4.99 -26.14 2.12
N ALA A 21 5.15 -27.20 2.94
CA ALA A 21 4.39 -27.39 4.17
C ALA A 21 4.54 -26.23 5.17
N ALA A 22 5.72 -25.58 5.24
CA ALA A 22 5.93 -24.41 6.10
C ALA A 22 5.09 -23.20 5.64
N THR A 23 4.99 -22.97 4.33
CA THR A 23 4.13 -21.92 3.76
C THR A 23 2.64 -22.23 3.95
N VAL A 24 2.23 -23.49 3.88
CA VAL A 24 0.85 -23.89 4.20
C VAL A 24 0.51 -23.56 5.66
N ARG A 25 1.38 -23.91 6.62
CA ARG A 25 1.18 -23.58 8.04
C ARG A 25 1.10 -22.07 8.28
N LEU A 26 1.90 -21.29 7.59
CA LEU A 26 1.83 -19.82 7.65
C LEU A 26 0.44 -19.32 7.22
N ARG A 27 -0.06 -19.78 6.07
CA ARG A 27 -1.39 -19.40 5.57
C ARG A 27 -2.50 -19.84 6.53
N GLU A 28 -2.40 -21.03 7.12
CA GLU A 28 -3.34 -21.51 8.15
C GLU A 28 -3.33 -20.60 9.39
N ALA A 29 -2.16 -20.23 9.89
CA ALA A 29 -2.02 -19.31 11.03
C ALA A 29 -2.60 -17.92 10.71
N SER A 30 -2.32 -17.37 9.53
CA SER A 30 -2.85 -16.07 9.10
C SER A 30 -4.38 -16.08 9.00
N ARG A 31 -4.96 -17.15 8.46
CA ARG A 31 -6.42 -17.32 8.39
C ARG A 31 -7.07 -17.50 9.75
N ALA A 32 -6.40 -18.20 10.67
CA ALA A 32 -6.89 -18.32 12.05
C ALA A 32 -6.93 -16.96 12.75
N LEU A 33 -5.87 -16.14 12.59
CA LEU A 33 -5.85 -14.76 13.08
C LEU A 33 -6.97 -13.93 12.44
N ARG A 34 -7.10 -13.97 11.11
CA ARG A 34 -8.17 -13.26 10.38
C ARG A 34 -9.55 -13.64 10.90
N ALA A 35 -9.87 -14.94 10.96
CA ALA A 35 -11.17 -15.42 11.40
C ALA A 35 -11.51 -14.98 12.84
N HIS A 36 -10.53 -14.96 13.74
CA HIS A 36 -10.70 -14.43 15.09
C HIS A 36 -11.02 -12.93 15.08
N LEU A 37 -10.32 -12.14 14.28
CA LEU A 37 -10.51 -10.69 14.18
C LEU A 37 -11.81 -10.29 13.46
N ASP A 38 -12.27 -11.12 12.52
CA ASP A 38 -13.55 -10.94 11.82
C ASP A 38 -14.75 -11.12 12.76
N ALA A 39 -14.58 -11.84 13.87
CA ALA A 39 -15.62 -12.00 14.88
C ALA A 39 -15.87 -10.74 15.74
N LEU A 40 -14.99 -9.73 15.69
CA LEU A 40 -15.20 -8.48 16.41
C LEU A 40 -16.20 -7.58 15.66
N PRO A 41 -17.33 -7.18 16.27
CA PRO A 41 -18.22 -6.19 15.68
C PRO A 41 -17.52 -4.85 15.45
N ALA A 42 -17.92 -4.13 14.40
CA ALA A 42 -17.49 -2.76 14.16
C ALA A 42 -18.66 -1.82 14.49
N GLU A 43 -18.46 -0.92 15.45
CA GLU A 43 -19.42 0.12 15.82
C GLU A 43 -18.81 1.50 15.54
N PHE A 44 -19.62 2.42 15.01
CA PHE A 44 -19.19 3.76 14.62
C PHE A 44 -20.10 4.81 15.25
N HIS A 45 -19.51 5.79 15.93
CA HIS A 45 -20.21 6.88 16.58
C HIS A 45 -20.13 8.17 15.75
N PHE A 46 -21.23 8.52 15.08
CA PHE A 46 -21.33 9.69 14.21
C PHE A 46 -21.55 11.01 14.96
N GLY A 47 -22.17 10.94 16.14
CA GLY A 47 -22.50 12.11 16.98
C GLY A 47 -21.41 12.51 17.98
N GLY A 48 -20.32 11.76 18.05
CA GLY A 48 -19.18 12.05 18.93
C GLY A 48 -18.16 13.01 18.29
N PRO A 49 -17.06 13.31 19.00
CA PRO A 49 -15.92 14.03 18.45
C PRO A 49 -15.36 13.36 17.18
N ALA A 50 -14.89 14.16 16.22
CA ALA A 50 -14.36 13.63 14.96
C ALA A 50 -13.14 12.71 15.16
N ASP A 51 -12.30 12.97 16.16
CA ASP A 51 -11.13 12.14 16.47
C ASP A 51 -11.52 10.76 17.02
N GLN A 52 -12.68 10.66 17.69
CA GLN A 52 -13.26 9.40 18.12
C GLN A 52 -13.65 8.54 16.90
N PHE A 53 -14.41 9.10 15.95
CA PHE A 53 -14.80 8.38 14.73
C PHE A 53 -13.58 7.90 13.92
N LEU A 54 -12.55 8.74 13.79
CA LEU A 54 -11.30 8.38 13.11
C LEU A 54 -10.56 7.25 13.85
N ALA A 55 -10.60 7.23 15.18
CA ALA A 55 -10.02 6.16 15.98
C ALA A 55 -10.78 4.84 15.84
N GLU A 56 -12.12 4.88 15.90
CA GLU A 56 -12.99 3.73 15.70
C GLU A 56 -12.81 3.11 14.31
N SER A 57 -12.55 3.94 13.30
CA SER A 57 -12.38 3.50 11.92
C SER A 57 -11.06 2.78 11.64
N ALA A 58 -10.03 3.00 12.46
CA ALA A 58 -8.69 2.52 12.15
C ALA A 58 -8.56 0.99 12.19
N PHE A 59 -9.12 0.34 13.22
CA PHE A 59 -9.04 -1.12 13.32
C PHE A 59 -9.87 -1.85 12.24
N PRO A 60 -11.15 -1.52 11.98
CA PRO A 60 -11.90 -2.10 10.87
C PRO A 60 -11.16 -1.96 9.53
N PHE A 61 -10.54 -0.81 9.27
CA PHE A 61 -9.77 -0.59 8.05
C PHE A 61 -8.45 -1.39 8.01
N ALA A 62 -7.75 -1.54 9.14
CA ALA A 62 -6.59 -2.44 9.24
C ALA A 62 -7.01 -3.90 9.01
N ARG A 63 -8.13 -4.33 9.59
CA ARG A 63 -8.66 -5.68 9.40
C ARG A 63 -8.94 -5.96 7.92
N TRP A 64 -9.58 -5.03 7.20
CA TRP A 64 -9.84 -5.21 5.77
C TRP A 64 -8.57 -5.25 4.92
N ARG A 65 -7.56 -4.41 5.21
CA ARG A 65 -6.26 -4.47 4.52
C ARG A 65 -5.56 -5.81 4.74
N PHE A 66 -5.67 -6.39 5.94
CA PHE A 66 -5.11 -7.70 6.25
C PHE A 66 -5.87 -8.83 5.55
N ASP A 67 -7.20 -8.78 5.53
CA ASP A 67 -8.03 -9.68 4.72
C ASP A 67 -7.59 -9.63 3.25
N CYS A 68 -7.48 -8.44 2.68
CA CYS A 68 -7.02 -8.25 1.31
C CYS A 68 -5.64 -8.87 1.07
N ALA A 69 -4.68 -8.65 1.98
CA ALA A 69 -3.35 -9.24 1.87
C ALA A 69 -3.39 -10.77 1.92
N ASP A 70 -4.17 -11.37 2.83
CA ASP A 70 -4.37 -12.82 2.93
C ASP A 70 -5.07 -13.40 1.69
N SER A 71 -6.08 -12.70 1.17
CA SER A 71 -6.88 -13.12 0.02
C SER A 71 -6.11 -13.02 -1.31
N LEU A 72 -5.20 -12.05 -1.44
CA LEU A 72 -4.33 -11.94 -2.62
C LEU A 72 -3.26 -13.04 -2.64
N ILE A 73 -2.86 -13.56 -1.49
CA ILE A 73 -1.87 -14.63 -1.40
C ILE A 73 -2.41 -15.92 -2.03
N GLY A 74 -1.70 -16.38 -3.07
CA GLY A 74 -2.12 -17.56 -3.82
C GLY A 74 -3.30 -17.33 -4.76
N SER A 75 -3.78 -16.09 -4.93
CA SER A 75 -4.78 -15.73 -5.95
C SER A 75 -4.24 -15.82 -7.38
N GLY A 76 -2.92 -15.76 -7.54
CA GLY A 76 -2.26 -15.69 -8.85
C GLY A 76 -2.16 -14.27 -9.42
N ILE A 77 -2.57 -13.25 -8.65
CA ILE A 77 -2.40 -11.83 -8.98
C ILE A 77 -1.98 -11.02 -7.74
N GLY A 78 -1.56 -9.76 -7.95
CA GLY A 78 -1.43 -8.77 -6.88
C GLY A 78 -0.27 -9.00 -5.90
N GLY A 79 0.69 -9.87 -6.22
CA GLY A 79 1.79 -10.18 -5.31
C GLY A 79 2.55 -8.95 -4.79
N THR A 80 2.84 -7.98 -5.66
CA THR A 80 3.49 -6.72 -5.27
C THR A 80 2.59 -5.83 -4.39
N VAL A 81 1.28 -5.90 -4.58
CA VAL A 81 0.27 -5.16 -3.80
C VAL A 81 0.26 -5.60 -2.34
N VAL A 82 0.44 -6.90 -2.08
CA VAL A 82 0.57 -7.46 -0.71
C VAL A 82 1.70 -6.79 0.06
N GLY A 83 2.84 -6.51 -0.60
CA GLY A 83 3.95 -5.78 0.03
C GLY A 83 3.55 -4.37 0.45
N ALA A 84 2.79 -3.65 -0.38
CA ALA A 84 2.33 -2.31 -0.05
C ALA A 84 1.30 -2.33 1.10
N LEU A 85 0.35 -3.28 1.07
CA LEU A 85 -0.61 -3.50 2.17
C LEU A 85 0.08 -3.81 3.49
N ALA A 86 1.05 -4.74 3.49
CA ALA A 86 1.81 -5.09 4.69
C ALA A 86 2.59 -3.91 5.27
N ARG A 87 3.19 -3.08 4.40
CA ARG A 87 3.85 -1.85 4.83
C ARG A 87 2.87 -0.88 5.49
N SER A 88 1.72 -0.67 4.87
CA SER A 88 0.68 0.22 5.38
C SER A 88 0.18 -0.20 6.77
N LEU A 89 -0.04 -1.51 6.97
CA LEU A 89 -0.44 -2.06 8.27
C LEU A 89 0.61 -1.85 9.35
N PHE A 90 1.88 -1.92 8.98
CA PHE A 90 2.97 -1.67 9.91
C PHE A 90 3.10 -0.20 10.29
N GLU A 91 3.04 0.71 9.32
CA GLU A 91 3.07 2.16 9.57
C GLU A 91 1.89 2.57 10.48
N ASP A 92 0.71 1.99 10.25
CA ASP A 92 -0.47 2.19 11.08
C ASP A 92 -0.29 1.62 12.49
N GLY A 93 0.26 0.40 12.61
CA GLY A 93 0.61 -0.19 13.90
C GLY A 93 1.57 0.68 14.71
N LEU A 94 2.60 1.26 14.08
CA LEU A 94 3.51 2.20 14.77
C LEU A 94 2.78 3.46 15.25
N ARG A 95 1.87 4.01 14.45
CA ARG A 95 1.06 5.17 14.81
C ARG A 95 0.17 4.88 16.01
N TRP A 96 -0.55 3.76 15.98
CA TRP A 96 -1.45 3.35 17.06
C TRP A 96 -0.72 2.91 18.33
N GLN A 97 0.48 2.35 18.20
CA GLN A 97 1.35 2.14 19.34
C GLN A 97 1.73 3.46 20.01
N TRP A 98 2.04 4.49 19.21
CA TRP A 98 2.37 5.82 19.73
C TRP A 98 1.15 6.50 20.36
N ILE A 99 -0.01 6.48 19.71
CA ILE A 99 -1.26 7.05 20.27
C ILE A 99 -1.65 6.32 21.56
N GLY A 100 -1.65 4.98 21.55
CA GLY A 100 -2.07 4.15 22.68
C GLY A 100 -1.26 4.34 23.96
N GLN A 101 -0.04 4.89 23.88
CA GLN A 101 0.79 5.23 25.05
C GLN A 101 0.36 6.50 25.79
N SER A 102 -0.30 7.44 25.10
CA SER A 102 -0.85 8.66 25.72
C SER A 102 -2.14 9.07 24.99
N PRO A 103 -3.23 8.28 25.09
CA PRO A 103 -4.47 8.49 24.35
C PRO A 103 -5.03 9.91 24.40
N ALA A 104 -5.19 10.46 25.61
CA ALA A 104 -5.82 11.77 25.81
C ALA A 104 -5.03 12.92 25.17
N GLU A 105 -3.70 12.79 25.09
CA GLU A 105 -2.82 13.80 24.49
C GLU A 105 -2.66 13.60 22.98
N ARG A 106 -2.62 12.35 22.53
CA ARG A 106 -2.19 11.98 21.17
C ARG A 106 -3.34 11.64 20.23
N ARG A 107 -4.52 11.24 20.71
CA ARG A 107 -5.69 11.01 19.85
C ARG A 107 -6.12 12.28 19.10
N PRO A 108 -6.13 13.48 19.71
CA PRO A 108 -6.46 14.71 18.99
C PRO A 108 -5.55 15.02 17.80
N THR A 109 -4.33 14.45 17.73
CA THR A 109 -3.43 14.69 16.58
C THR A 109 -3.97 14.12 15.26
N LEU A 110 -4.98 13.23 15.31
CA LEU A 110 -5.68 12.76 14.11
C LEU A 110 -6.33 13.93 13.35
N LEU A 111 -6.85 14.93 14.07
CA LEU A 111 -7.46 16.13 13.48
C LEU A 111 -6.40 17.02 12.82
N ALA A 112 -5.27 17.23 13.51
CA ALA A 112 -4.13 17.96 12.95
C ALA A 112 -3.57 17.26 11.70
N GLY A 113 -3.47 15.93 11.72
CA GLY A 113 -3.08 15.12 10.58
C GLY A 113 -3.98 15.39 9.36
N MET A 114 -5.31 15.34 9.56
CA MET A 114 -6.27 15.60 8.50
C MET A 114 -6.17 17.03 7.94
N LEU A 115 -5.93 18.05 8.78
CA LEU A 115 -5.69 19.42 8.30
C LEU A 115 -4.43 19.53 7.45
N LEU A 116 -3.33 18.93 7.91
CA LEU A 116 -2.06 18.96 7.20
C LEU A 116 -2.14 18.21 5.86
N GLU A 117 -2.96 17.16 5.79
CA GLU A 117 -3.23 16.43 4.54
C GLU A 117 -4.00 17.28 3.54
N ARG A 118 -5.06 17.96 3.99
CA ARG A 118 -5.80 18.91 3.15
C ARG A 118 -4.93 20.08 2.68
N ASP A 119 -4.13 20.65 3.57
CA ASP A 119 -3.20 21.72 3.24
C ASP A 119 -2.15 21.26 2.23
N ARG A 120 -1.65 20.03 2.38
CA ARG A 120 -0.75 19.41 1.42
C ARG A 120 -1.42 19.23 0.06
N ILE A 121 -2.66 18.76 0.00
CA ILE A 121 -3.41 18.63 -1.26
C ILE A 121 -3.57 19.99 -1.94
N CYS A 122 -3.94 21.05 -1.20
CA CYS A 122 -3.97 22.40 -1.73
C CYS A 122 -2.59 22.86 -2.25
N SER A 123 -1.51 22.59 -1.52
CA SER A 123 -0.15 22.90 -1.97
C SER A 123 0.20 22.17 -3.26
N TYR A 124 -0.15 20.89 -3.39
CA TYR A 124 0.09 20.10 -4.59
C TYR A 124 -0.71 20.63 -5.80
N LEU A 125 -1.97 21.01 -5.60
CA LEU A 125 -2.79 21.64 -6.65
C LEU A 125 -2.15 22.95 -7.14
N GLU A 126 -1.70 23.80 -6.21
CA GLU A 126 -1.03 25.06 -6.52
C GLU A 126 0.33 24.86 -7.21
N GLU A 127 1.19 24.00 -6.65
CA GLU A 127 2.55 23.73 -7.14
C GLU A 127 2.57 23.10 -8.54
N HIS A 128 1.53 22.34 -8.87
CA HIS A 128 1.41 21.66 -10.15
C HIS A 128 0.41 22.33 -11.12
N GLU A 129 -0.13 23.50 -10.76
CA GLU A 129 -1.05 24.28 -11.58
C GLU A 129 -2.31 23.50 -12.00
N VAL A 130 -2.86 22.68 -11.08
CA VAL A 130 -4.00 21.80 -11.33
C VAL A 130 -5.27 22.37 -10.70
N SER A 131 -6.36 22.35 -11.46
CA SER A 131 -7.69 22.69 -10.97
C SER A 131 -8.41 21.47 -10.38
N CYS A 132 -9.21 21.68 -9.32
CA CYS A 132 -10.06 20.64 -8.75
C CYS A 132 -11.43 21.20 -8.35
N LEU A 133 -12.42 21.06 -9.24
CA LEU A 133 -13.76 21.64 -9.03
C LEU A 133 -14.52 20.95 -7.89
N ASN A 134 -14.22 19.68 -7.61
CA ASN A 134 -14.88 18.88 -6.59
C ASN A 134 -14.07 18.78 -5.28
N LEU A 135 -13.13 19.72 -5.03
CA LEU A 135 -12.28 19.72 -3.84
C LEU A 135 -13.05 19.57 -2.51
N PRO A 136 -14.26 20.13 -2.31
CA PRO A 136 -15.03 19.89 -1.10
C PRO A 136 -15.36 18.41 -0.84
N ARG A 137 -15.59 17.60 -1.89
CA ARG A 137 -15.83 16.15 -1.76
C ARG A 137 -14.55 15.39 -1.40
N TRP A 138 -13.41 15.83 -1.91
CA TRP A 138 -12.11 15.33 -1.48
C TRP A 138 -11.79 15.64 -0.02
N PHE A 139 -12.31 16.74 0.53
CA PHE A 139 -12.04 17.10 1.91
C PHE A 139 -13.06 16.53 2.89
N VAL A 140 -14.32 16.41 2.49
CA VAL A 140 -15.41 15.89 3.32
C VAL A 140 -16.19 14.82 2.54
N PRO A 141 -15.63 13.61 2.33
CA PRO A 141 -16.33 12.54 1.62
C PRO A 141 -17.48 11.92 2.42
N LEU A 142 -17.52 12.16 3.74
CA LEU A 142 -18.57 11.69 4.65
C LEU A 142 -19.30 12.88 5.27
N SER A 143 -20.57 13.08 4.92
CA SER A 143 -21.39 14.20 5.40
C SER A 143 -22.15 13.92 6.72
N GLY A 144 -22.16 12.66 7.19
CA GLY A 144 -22.89 12.22 8.38
C GLY A 144 -22.12 12.25 9.70
N VAL A 145 -20.81 12.52 9.67
CA VAL A 145 -19.97 12.54 10.88
C VAL A 145 -19.81 13.97 11.38
N THR A 146 -20.00 14.16 12.68
CA THR A 146 -19.92 15.49 13.31
C THR A 146 -18.53 16.10 13.14
N ASP A 147 -18.51 17.37 12.72
CA ASP A 147 -17.31 18.21 12.62
C ASP A 147 -16.18 17.72 11.69
N LEU A 148 -16.46 16.82 10.72
CA LEU A 148 -15.48 16.50 9.68
C LEU A 148 -15.10 17.69 8.80
N THR A 149 -15.86 18.78 8.83
CA THR A 149 -15.53 20.02 8.09
C THR A 149 -14.24 20.71 8.57
N GLY A 150 -13.80 20.41 9.79
CA GLY A 150 -12.60 20.96 10.42
C GLY A 150 -12.74 22.39 10.94
N ARG A 151 -13.97 22.91 11.00
CA ARG A 151 -14.24 24.31 11.37
C ARG A 151 -14.21 24.59 12.86
N SER A 152 -14.23 23.57 13.72
CA SER A 152 -14.20 23.79 15.16
C SER A 152 -12.83 24.26 15.67
N LEU A 153 -12.81 24.83 16.87
CA LEU A 153 -11.56 25.25 17.54
C LEU A 153 -10.68 24.07 17.92
N GLU A 154 -11.26 22.87 18.10
CA GLU A 154 -10.53 21.67 18.51
C GLU A 154 -9.47 21.30 17.48
N TRP A 155 -9.82 21.34 16.20
CA TRP A 155 -8.92 21.07 15.08
C TRP A 155 -7.73 22.04 15.04
N LEU A 156 -7.97 23.33 15.27
CA LEU A 156 -6.92 24.36 15.25
C LEU A 156 -6.00 24.28 16.47
N SER A 157 -6.43 23.62 17.54
CA SER A 157 -5.65 23.42 18.77
C SER A 157 -4.97 22.05 18.84
N ALA A 158 -5.24 21.16 17.89
CA ALA A 158 -4.73 19.80 17.88
C ALA A 158 -3.19 19.77 17.75
N PRO A 159 -2.47 18.92 18.50
CA PRO A 159 -1.02 18.84 18.41
C PRO A 159 -0.56 18.17 17.11
N ASP A 160 0.67 18.45 16.69
CA ASP A 160 1.30 17.76 15.57
C ASP A 160 1.61 16.29 15.92
N ALA A 161 1.46 15.40 14.93
CA ALA A 161 1.91 14.01 15.00
C ALA A 161 3.25 13.82 14.28
N PRO A 162 4.12 12.91 14.75
CA PRO A 162 5.27 12.46 13.97
C PRO A 162 4.82 11.82 12.65
N ASP A 163 5.61 11.92 11.58
CA ASP A 163 5.35 11.14 10.36
C ASP A 163 5.77 9.67 10.50
N ALA A 164 5.41 8.88 9.48
CA ALA A 164 5.74 7.47 9.41
C ALA A 164 7.25 7.21 9.45
N ASP A 165 8.08 8.08 8.86
CA ASP A 165 9.54 7.92 8.85
C ASP A 165 10.12 8.21 10.24
N GLU A 166 9.64 9.24 10.95
CA GLU A 166 10.02 9.53 12.34
C GLU A 166 9.60 8.42 13.31
N LEU A 167 8.40 7.87 13.13
CA LEU A 167 7.92 6.72 13.90
C LEU A 167 8.77 5.48 13.62
N LEU A 168 9.11 5.22 12.36
CA LEU A 168 9.98 4.13 11.95
C LEU A 168 11.38 4.28 12.53
N ASP A 169 11.99 5.46 12.42
CA ASP A 169 13.31 5.75 12.97
C ASP A 169 13.33 5.57 14.49
N THR A 170 12.29 6.04 15.18
CA THR A 170 12.10 5.83 16.63
C THR A 170 11.99 4.35 16.98
N PHE A 171 11.22 3.60 16.20
CA PHE A 171 11.08 2.17 16.36
C PHE A 171 12.41 1.44 16.15
N LEU A 172 13.16 1.74 15.08
CA LEU A 172 14.45 1.12 14.78
C LEU A 172 15.53 1.49 15.81
N ALA A 173 15.50 2.71 16.35
CA ALA A 173 16.42 3.17 17.38
C ALA A 173 16.15 2.55 18.77
N SER A 174 14.96 2.01 19.01
CA SER A 174 14.60 1.41 20.30
C SER A 174 15.35 0.10 20.55
N SER A 175 15.46 -0.34 21.80
CA SER A 175 15.89 -1.70 22.16
C SER A 175 14.78 -2.34 22.98
N PRO A 176 14.01 -3.28 22.44
CA PRO A 176 12.89 -3.86 23.16
C PRO A 176 13.37 -4.80 24.26
N THR A 177 12.64 -4.79 25.37
CA THR A 177 12.63 -5.88 26.34
C THR A 177 11.85 -7.06 25.79
N ALA A 178 12.31 -8.29 26.07
CA ALA A 178 11.60 -9.51 25.69
C ALA A 178 10.17 -9.51 26.26
N PRO A 179 9.19 -10.09 25.54
CA PRO A 179 7.83 -10.20 26.04
C PRO A 179 7.82 -11.06 27.32
N ASP A 180 7.05 -10.65 28.32
CA ASP A 180 6.83 -11.43 29.54
C ASP A 180 5.60 -12.34 29.34
N PRO A 181 5.77 -13.68 29.22
CA PRO A 181 4.66 -14.59 28.97
C PRO A 181 3.60 -14.57 30.08
N ALA A 182 3.96 -14.17 31.30
CA ALA A 182 3.03 -14.09 32.42
C ALA A 182 1.98 -12.98 32.23
N LYS A 183 2.23 -12.01 31.33
CA LYS A 183 1.33 -10.89 31.04
C LYS A 183 0.30 -11.18 29.94
N LEU A 184 0.43 -12.32 29.25
CA LEU A 184 -0.47 -12.72 28.16
C LEU A 184 -1.86 -13.18 28.65
N THR A 185 -1.99 -13.54 29.93
CA THR A 185 -3.25 -14.01 30.52
C THR A 185 -3.67 -13.09 31.67
N GLY A 186 -4.69 -12.26 31.44
CA GLY A 186 -5.27 -11.38 32.46
C GLY A 186 -4.54 -10.04 32.71
N GLY A 187 -3.59 -9.67 31.83
CA GLY A 187 -2.93 -8.35 31.86
C GLY A 187 -3.84 -7.21 31.40
N ARG A 188 -3.46 -5.95 31.70
CA ARG A 188 -4.16 -4.77 31.16
C ARG A 188 -3.91 -4.67 29.66
N VAL A 189 -4.76 -3.97 28.91
CA VAL A 189 -4.54 -3.71 27.46
C VAL A 189 -3.14 -3.14 27.19
N GLN A 190 -2.62 -2.30 28.08
CA GLN A 190 -1.26 -1.77 28.00
C GLN A 190 -0.18 -2.87 28.09
N ASP A 191 -0.37 -3.90 28.93
CA ASP A 191 0.56 -5.03 29.03
C ASP A 191 0.57 -5.87 27.74
N LEU A 192 -0.61 -6.03 27.12
CA LEU A 192 -0.73 -6.68 25.81
C LEU A 192 -0.11 -5.84 24.69
N LEU A 193 -0.29 -4.51 24.72
CA LEU A 193 0.33 -3.58 23.78
C LEU A 193 1.86 -3.61 23.88
N ASP A 194 2.41 -3.65 25.10
CA ASP A 194 3.85 -3.80 25.33
C ASP A 194 4.37 -5.15 24.80
N THR A 195 3.59 -6.21 24.93
CA THR A 195 3.91 -7.54 24.40
C THR A 195 3.89 -7.58 22.87
N ALA A 196 2.87 -7.04 22.24
CA ALA A 196 2.78 -6.92 20.78
C ALA A 196 3.87 -5.99 20.22
N ARG A 197 4.23 -4.92 20.94
CA ARG A 197 5.38 -4.08 20.64
C ARG A 197 6.69 -4.87 20.67
N ALA A 198 6.87 -5.79 21.61
CA ALA A 198 8.05 -6.64 21.61
C ALA A 198 8.13 -7.52 20.35
N MET A 199 6.98 -7.96 19.82
CA MET A 199 6.90 -8.64 18.51
C MET A 199 7.27 -7.70 17.37
N LEU A 200 6.81 -6.42 17.40
CA LEU A 200 7.27 -5.43 16.43
C LEU A 200 8.79 -5.33 16.45
N ALA A 201 9.36 -5.23 17.64
CA ALA A 201 10.76 -4.90 17.81
C ALA A 201 11.71 -6.08 17.65
N MET A 202 11.20 -7.28 17.33
CA MET A 202 12.03 -8.39 16.85
C MET A 202 12.79 -7.94 15.60
N SER A 203 14.07 -7.69 15.74
CA SER A 203 15.11 -8.14 14.82
C SER A 203 14.72 -8.63 13.39
N GLY A 204 14.07 -9.80 13.26
CA GLY A 204 13.63 -10.32 11.95
C GLY A 204 12.60 -9.42 11.28
N LEU A 205 11.72 -8.81 12.07
CA LEU A 205 10.77 -7.78 11.67
C LEU A 205 11.44 -6.44 11.34
N ARG A 206 12.48 -6.03 12.08
CA ARG A 206 13.28 -4.85 11.71
C ARG A 206 13.88 -4.99 10.32
N GLY A 207 14.39 -6.18 10.01
CA GLY A 207 14.78 -6.55 8.66
C GLY A 207 13.59 -6.48 7.69
N ALA A 208 12.49 -7.15 8.02
CA ALA A 208 11.28 -7.21 7.19
C ALA A 208 10.78 -5.83 6.72
N VAL A 209 10.74 -4.87 7.64
CA VAL A 209 10.34 -3.48 7.35
C VAL A 209 11.27 -2.82 6.34
N MET A 210 12.56 -3.16 6.31
CA MET A 210 13.51 -2.64 5.33
C MET A 210 13.28 -3.20 3.92
N VAL A 211 12.83 -4.45 3.78
CA VAL A 211 12.40 -4.99 2.46
C VAL A 211 11.14 -4.27 2.00
N LEU A 212 10.16 -4.08 2.89
CA LEU A 212 8.94 -3.32 2.60
C LEU A 212 9.23 -1.86 2.20
N GLY A 213 10.35 -1.32 2.68
CA GLY A 213 10.99 -0.09 2.21
C GLY A 213 11.06 0.06 0.68
N HIS A 214 11.19 -1.06 -0.03
CA HIS A 214 11.39 -1.10 -1.47
C HIS A 214 10.41 -2.02 -2.21
N ALA A 215 9.95 -3.09 -1.58
CA ALA A 215 9.05 -4.07 -2.19
C ALA A 215 7.58 -3.63 -2.20
N GLY A 216 7.19 -2.69 -1.33
CA GLY A 216 5.83 -2.11 -1.28
C GLY A 216 5.61 -0.89 -2.17
N HIS A 217 6.39 -0.74 -3.25
CA HIS A 217 6.33 0.41 -4.18
C HIS A 217 6.37 -0.10 -5.64
N GLY A 218 5.82 0.65 -6.59
CA GLY A 218 5.78 0.28 -8.01
C GLY A 218 7.14 0.36 -8.70
N ASN A 219 8.00 -0.64 -8.51
CA ASN A 219 9.38 -0.61 -9.01
C ASN A 219 10.00 -2.00 -9.22
N LEU A 220 11.17 -2.03 -9.86
CA LEU A 220 11.84 -3.28 -10.24
C LEU A 220 12.10 -4.23 -9.06
N LEU A 221 12.53 -3.73 -7.89
CA LEU A 221 12.74 -4.59 -6.72
C LEU A 221 11.42 -5.15 -6.18
N GLY A 222 10.35 -4.36 -6.22
CA GLY A 222 8.99 -4.82 -5.91
C GLY A 222 8.58 -5.95 -6.84
N LEU A 223 8.69 -5.76 -8.16
CA LEU A 223 8.35 -6.78 -9.15
C LEU A 223 9.17 -8.06 -9.01
N GLN A 224 10.45 -7.95 -8.64
CA GLN A 224 11.31 -9.10 -8.39
C GLN A 224 10.82 -10.01 -7.25
N SER A 225 10.02 -9.49 -6.31
CA SER A 225 9.39 -10.31 -5.27
C SER A 225 8.35 -11.30 -5.82
N SER A 226 7.85 -11.05 -7.03
CA SER A 226 6.87 -11.88 -7.74
C SER A 226 7.52 -12.77 -8.81
N VAL A 227 8.83 -12.99 -8.72
CA VAL A 227 9.55 -13.99 -9.52
C VAL A 227 9.56 -15.29 -8.75
N SER A 228 8.78 -16.25 -9.19
CA SER A 228 8.69 -17.55 -8.53
C SER A 228 9.99 -18.38 -8.64
N ALA A 229 10.13 -19.43 -7.83
CA ALA A 229 11.39 -20.17 -7.68
C ALA A 229 11.89 -20.88 -8.97
N ASP A 230 11.01 -21.09 -9.93
CA ASP A 230 11.29 -21.62 -11.28
C ASP A 230 11.45 -20.51 -12.33
N GLY A 231 11.46 -19.24 -11.91
CA GLY A 231 11.65 -18.08 -12.79
C GLY A 231 10.39 -17.55 -13.46
N VAL A 232 9.19 -18.12 -13.21
CA VAL A 232 7.94 -17.57 -13.78
C VAL A 232 7.62 -16.22 -13.12
N HIS A 233 7.28 -15.23 -13.94
CA HIS A 233 7.09 -13.83 -13.54
C HIS A 233 5.64 -13.49 -13.19
N GLY A 234 5.46 -12.55 -12.26
CA GLY A 234 4.37 -11.57 -12.25
C GLY A 234 3.05 -11.99 -11.58
N HIS A 235 2.84 -13.26 -11.26
CA HIS A 235 1.53 -13.70 -10.77
C HIS A 235 1.45 -13.79 -9.24
N ASP A 236 2.41 -14.41 -8.56
CA ASP A 236 2.31 -14.67 -7.12
C ASP A 236 3.66 -14.50 -6.43
N LEU A 237 3.61 -14.24 -5.13
CA LEU A 237 4.79 -13.95 -4.32
C LEU A 237 5.68 -15.17 -4.16
N ARG A 238 6.98 -14.91 -4.00
CA ARG A 238 7.88 -15.92 -3.43
C ARG A 238 7.49 -16.21 -1.99
N ALA A 239 7.63 -17.46 -1.58
CA ALA A 239 7.30 -17.89 -0.23
C ALA A 239 8.02 -17.11 0.88
N ASP A 240 9.27 -16.69 0.65
CA ASP A 240 10.02 -15.88 1.61
C ASP A 240 9.49 -14.45 1.75
N HIS A 241 9.07 -13.83 0.65
CA HIS A 241 8.42 -12.51 0.66
C HIS A 241 7.00 -12.58 1.22
N GLU A 242 6.23 -13.62 0.86
CA GLU A 242 4.92 -13.90 1.44
C GLU A 242 5.01 -14.01 2.96
N ALA A 243 5.94 -14.82 3.47
CA ALA A 243 6.21 -14.94 4.89
C ALA A 243 6.61 -13.63 5.54
N LEU A 244 7.47 -12.86 4.89
CA LEU A 244 7.90 -11.57 5.39
C LEU A 244 6.75 -10.57 5.51
N PHE A 245 5.90 -10.52 4.49
CA PHE A 245 4.80 -9.56 4.40
C PHE A 245 3.68 -9.93 5.37
N LEU A 246 3.30 -11.20 5.46
CA LEU A 246 2.31 -11.67 6.43
C LEU A 246 2.75 -11.47 7.88
N HIS A 247 4.03 -11.72 8.18
CA HIS A 247 4.59 -11.45 9.50
C HIS A 247 4.41 -9.97 9.88
N VAL A 248 4.79 -9.05 8.99
CA VAL A 248 4.67 -7.61 9.25
C VAL A 248 3.22 -7.15 9.33
N ALA A 249 2.37 -7.64 8.41
CA ALA A 249 0.96 -7.31 8.36
C ALA A 249 0.21 -7.76 9.63
N ALA A 250 0.44 -8.98 10.10
CA ALA A 250 -0.22 -9.55 11.27
C ALA A 250 0.15 -8.80 12.57
N VAL A 251 1.44 -8.48 12.74
CA VAL A 251 1.88 -7.71 13.90
C VAL A 251 1.36 -6.28 13.84
N GLY A 252 1.44 -5.62 12.68
CA GLY A 252 0.89 -4.27 12.47
C GLY A 252 -0.60 -4.18 12.82
N LEU A 253 -1.41 -5.10 12.28
CA LEU A 253 -2.84 -5.20 12.58
C LEU A 253 -3.14 -5.37 14.06
N THR A 254 -2.42 -6.28 14.74
CA THR A 254 -2.63 -6.55 16.17
C THR A 254 -2.29 -5.33 17.02
N VAL A 255 -1.23 -4.61 16.67
CA VAL A 255 -0.84 -3.41 17.38
C VAL A 255 -1.83 -2.26 17.11
N THR A 256 -2.37 -2.15 15.89
CA THR A 256 -3.49 -1.23 15.62
C THR A 256 -4.69 -1.53 16.50
N LEU A 257 -5.13 -2.80 16.60
CA LEU A 257 -6.24 -3.20 17.49
C LEU A 257 -5.99 -2.74 18.93
N LEU A 258 -4.83 -3.10 19.49
CA LEU A 258 -4.49 -2.80 20.88
C LEU A 258 -4.37 -1.29 21.13
N GLY A 259 -3.77 -0.55 20.19
CA GLY A 259 -3.64 0.90 20.27
C GLY A 259 -4.99 1.62 20.21
N VAL A 260 -5.89 1.17 19.33
CA VAL A 260 -7.28 1.68 19.26
C VAL A 260 -8.03 1.38 20.56
N CYS A 261 -7.88 0.16 21.12
CA CYS A 261 -8.48 -0.20 22.42
C CYS A 261 -7.99 0.70 23.57
N CYS A 262 -6.71 1.10 23.56
CA CYS A 262 -6.21 2.09 24.51
C CYS A 262 -6.78 3.50 24.25
N ALA A 263 -7.03 3.86 22.99
CA ALA A 263 -7.41 5.20 22.58
C ALA A 263 -8.89 5.54 22.78
N VAL A 264 -9.76 4.54 22.60
CA VAL A 264 -11.21 4.63 22.71
C VAL A 264 -11.77 3.38 23.42
N PRO A 265 -11.37 3.11 24.68
CA PRO A 265 -11.83 1.93 25.41
C PRO A 265 -13.35 1.89 25.60
N GLU A 266 -14.00 3.06 25.62
CA GLU A 266 -15.44 3.23 25.69
C GLU A 266 -16.20 2.67 24.48
N CYS A 267 -15.52 2.47 23.35
CA CYS A 267 -16.09 1.98 22.10
C CYS A 267 -15.92 0.47 21.91
N TRP A 268 -15.44 -0.23 22.94
CA TRP A 268 -15.33 -1.69 22.89
C TRP A 268 -16.72 -2.34 22.96
N PRO A 269 -17.05 -3.31 22.08
CA PRO A 269 -18.34 -3.99 22.10
C PRO A 269 -18.62 -4.67 23.44
N ALA A 270 -19.73 -4.32 24.09
CA ALA A 270 -20.04 -4.73 25.47
C ALA A 270 -20.26 -6.25 25.61
N GLU A 271 -20.67 -6.91 24.54
CA GLU A 271 -20.93 -8.35 24.46
C GLU A 271 -19.66 -9.20 24.26
N VAL A 272 -18.53 -8.58 23.95
CA VAL A 272 -17.25 -9.27 23.70
C VAL A 272 -16.34 -9.13 24.92
N ASP A 273 -15.91 -10.27 25.50
CA ASP A 273 -14.89 -10.28 26.56
C ASP A 273 -13.57 -9.70 26.04
N GLN A 274 -13.28 -8.45 26.42
CA GLN A 274 -12.12 -7.71 25.92
C GLN A 274 -10.80 -8.42 26.23
N ALA A 275 -10.60 -8.86 27.47
CA ALA A 275 -9.33 -9.44 27.88
C ALA A 275 -9.07 -10.77 27.17
N GLY A 276 -10.09 -11.65 27.10
CA GLY A 276 -10.00 -12.93 26.41
C GLY A 276 -9.80 -12.77 24.90
N PHE A 277 -10.52 -11.84 24.27
CA PHE A 277 -10.42 -11.59 22.84
C PHE A 277 -9.04 -11.05 22.45
N LEU A 278 -8.55 -10.03 23.16
CA LEU A 278 -7.24 -9.42 22.89
C LEU A 278 -6.08 -10.38 23.20
N GLY A 279 -6.19 -11.18 24.26
CA GLY A 279 -5.19 -12.20 24.59
C GLY A 279 -5.08 -13.27 23.48
N THR A 280 -6.23 -13.74 22.96
CA THR A 280 -6.28 -14.69 21.85
C THR A 280 -5.69 -14.10 20.57
N ALA A 281 -5.97 -12.83 20.27
CA ALA A 281 -5.40 -12.14 19.12
C ALA A 281 -3.86 -12.09 19.18
N VAL A 282 -3.29 -11.75 20.34
CA VAL A 282 -1.83 -11.73 20.53
C VAL A 282 -1.22 -13.13 20.38
N GLN A 283 -1.89 -14.17 20.90
CA GLN A 283 -1.44 -15.55 20.74
C GLN A 283 -1.41 -15.98 19.26
N LEU A 284 -2.51 -15.76 18.52
CA LEU A 284 -2.60 -16.10 17.10
C LEU A 284 -1.56 -15.35 16.27
N THR A 285 -1.29 -14.08 16.59
CA THR A 285 -0.22 -13.31 15.97
C THR A 285 1.15 -13.91 16.24
N GLN A 286 1.39 -14.42 17.44
CA GLN A 286 2.62 -15.14 17.74
C GLN A 286 2.77 -16.43 16.92
N GLU A 287 1.68 -17.14 16.64
CA GLU A 287 1.68 -18.32 15.76
C GLU A 287 2.04 -17.95 14.31
N VAL A 288 1.48 -16.86 13.78
CA VAL A 288 1.85 -16.32 12.45
C VAL A 288 3.35 -15.99 12.40
N VAL A 289 3.85 -15.28 13.41
CA VAL A 289 5.27 -14.93 13.55
C VAL A 289 6.15 -16.18 13.52
N GLN A 290 5.80 -17.21 14.29
CA GLN A 290 6.58 -18.46 14.35
C GLN A 290 6.57 -19.19 13.00
N ALA A 291 5.40 -19.28 12.35
CA ALA A 291 5.26 -19.91 11.05
C ALA A 291 6.04 -19.15 9.95
N ALA A 292 5.98 -17.82 9.95
CA ALA A 292 6.71 -16.97 9.01
C ALA A 292 8.22 -17.12 9.17
N ASN A 293 8.71 -17.10 10.41
CA ASN A 293 10.14 -17.27 10.72
C ASN A 293 10.69 -18.61 10.19
N ALA A 294 9.88 -19.67 10.17
CA ALA A 294 10.27 -20.96 9.61
C ALA A 294 10.43 -20.95 8.08
N VAL A 295 9.86 -19.95 7.38
CA VAL A 295 9.93 -19.82 5.92
C VAL A 295 11.02 -18.82 5.51
N HIS A 296 11.00 -17.60 6.07
CA HIS A 296 11.97 -16.57 5.67
C HIS A 296 13.32 -16.71 6.40
N GLU A 297 13.38 -17.48 7.48
CA GLU A 297 14.57 -17.83 8.28
C GLU A 297 15.49 -16.63 8.62
N LEU A 298 14.91 -15.47 8.93
CA LEU A 298 15.71 -14.30 9.33
C LEU A 298 16.15 -14.37 10.80
N GLY A 299 15.63 -15.35 11.56
CA GLY A 299 15.99 -15.64 12.93
C GLY A 299 15.65 -14.49 13.91
N GLN A 300 16.11 -14.65 15.16
CA GLN A 300 16.18 -13.54 16.10
C GLN A 300 17.55 -12.87 15.95
N ALA A 301 17.55 -11.61 15.54
CA ALA A 301 18.76 -10.80 15.44
C ALA A 301 19.29 -10.40 16.80
N GLN A 302 20.60 -10.19 16.82
CA GLN A 302 21.35 -9.80 18.00
C GLN A 302 21.01 -8.35 18.42
N PRO A 303 21.09 -8.03 19.73
CA PRO A 303 20.86 -6.67 20.22
C PRO A 303 21.78 -5.66 19.53
N VAL A 304 21.24 -4.52 19.10
CA VAL A 304 22.02 -3.44 18.48
C VAL A 304 22.72 -2.63 19.56
N SER A 305 24.03 -2.40 19.43
CA SER A 305 24.88 -1.81 20.48
C SER A 305 24.73 -0.29 20.72
N ALA A 306 23.93 0.45 19.95
CA ALA A 306 23.80 1.90 20.17
C ALA A 306 22.43 2.47 19.75
N PRO A 307 21.82 3.36 20.56
CA PRO A 307 20.63 4.09 20.15
C PRO A 307 20.98 5.13 19.07
N ALA A 308 20.22 5.14 17.97
CA ALA A 308 20.32 6.19 16.96
C ALA A 308 19.64 7.48 17.45
N LYS A 309 20.22 8.64 17.13
CA LYS A 309 19.55 9.93 17.35
C LYS A 309 18.48 10.14 16.28
N VAL A 310 17.21 10.15 16.69
CA VAL A 310 16.09 10.52 15.82
C VAL A 310 15.99 12.04 15.77
N ARG A 311 15.95 12.61 14.56
CA ARG A 311 15.75 14.05 14.38
C ARG A 311 14.26 14.31 14.19
N GLN A 312 13.67 15.04 15.12
CA GLN A 312 12.30 15.52 14.96
C GLN A 312 12.28 16.76 14.07
N HIS A 313 11.38 16.76 13.09
CA HIS A 313 11.14 17.88 12.20
C HIS A 313 10.03 18.76 12.78
N ARG A 314 10.36 20.00 13.13
CA ARG A 314 9.36 20.99 13.53
C ARG A 314 8.54 21.39 12.30
N ARG A 315 7.26 21.05 12.29
CA ARG A 315 6.34 21.50 11.25
C ARG A 315 5.95 22.94 11.53
N VAL A 316 6.02 23.76 10.49
CA VAL A 316 5.52 25.13 10.51
C VAL A 316 4.59 25.21 9.33
N SER A 317 3.29 24.99 9.54
CA SER A 317 2.31 25.29 8.49
C SER A 317 1.46 26.49 8.87
N ARG A 318 1.45 27.48 7.97
CA ARG A 318 0.35 28.42 7.89
C ARG A 318 -0.72 27.73 7.06
N LEU A 319 -1.79 27.28 7.69
CA LEU A 319 -2.88 26.58 7.01
C LEU A 319 -3.56 27.51 5.99
N ARG A 320 -3.77 27.01 4.78
CA ARG A 320 -4.60 27.70 3.78
C ARG A 320 -6.06 27.69 4.22
N PRO A 321 -6.84 28.78 4.04
CA PRO A 321 -8.26 28.80 4.42
C PRO A 321 -9.11 27.70 3.75
N ALA A 322 -8.72 27.28 2.53
CA ALA A 322 -9.43 26.28 1.75
C ALA A 322 -9.47 24.87 2.38
N VAL A 323 -8.61 24.59 3.38
CA VAL A 323 -8.60 23.30 4.09
C VAL A 323 -9.83 23.11 5.00
N LEU A 324 -10.53 24.22 5.28
CA LEU A 324 -11.76 24.26 6.05
C LEU A 324 -12.95 24.34 5.08
N VAL A 325 -13.83 23.36 5.14
CA VAL A 325 -15.01 23.33 4.27
C VAL A 325 -16.19 23.97 4.98
N ALA A 326 -16.85 24.97 4.40
CA ALA A 326 -18.05 25.50 5.03
C ALA A 326 -19.19 24.47 4.96
N ALA A 327 -20.07 24.44 5.97
CA ALA A 327 -21.22 23.52 5.96
C ALA A 327 -22.14 23.74 4.74
N SER A 328 -22.20 24.97 4.21
CA SER A 328 -22.91 25.31 2.96
C SER A 328 -22.24 24.77 1.70
N ASP A 329 -20.95 24.45 1.78
CA ASP A 329 -20.11 24.09 0.64
C ASP A 329 -19.89 22.57 0.57
N VAL A 330 -20.44 21.82 1.52
CA VAL A 330 -20.50 20.35 1.48
C VAL A 330 -21.37 19.95 0.29
N LEU A 331 -20.77 19.25 -0.65
CA LEU A 331 -21.43 18.80 -1.87
C LEU A 331 -22.18 17.48 -1.61
N PRO A 332 -23.31 17.23 -2.29
CA PRO A 332 -23.98 15.94 -2.21
C PRO A 332 -23.10 14.85 -2.84
N ASP A 333 -23.35 13.61 -2.44
CA ASP A 333 -22.67 12.44 -3.00
C ASP A 333 -22.94 12.28 -4.51
N VAL A 334 -22.08 11.55 -5.22
CA VAL A 334 -22.25 11.26 -6.65
C VAL A 334 -23.23 10.11 -6.82
N ALA A 335 -24.34 10.37 -7.53
CA ALA A 335 -25.42 9.41 -7.69
C ALA A 335 -25.03 8.13 -8.43
N SER A 336 -24.14 8.21 -9.42
CA SER A 336 -23.71 7.05 -10.20
C SER A 336 -22.34 7.27 -10.85
N VAL A 337 -21.58 6.18 -10.98
CA VAL A 337 -20.33 6.08 -11.75
C VAL A 337 -20.46 5.12 -12.94
N ASP A 338 -21.69 4.74 -13.33
CA ASP A 338 -21.93 3.68 -14.32
C ASP A 338 -21.29 3.97 -15.68
N GLY A 339 -21.28 5.25 -16.10
CA GLY A 339 -20.62 5.66 -17.34
C GLY A 339 -19.10 5.43 -17.33
N LEU A 340 -18.47 5.61 -16.16
CA LEU A 340 -17.07 5.29 -15.97
C LEU A 340 -16.86 3.77 -16.00
N ILE A 341 -17.67 3.00 -15.27
CA ILE A 341 -17.55 1.54 -15.25
C ILE A 341 -17.68 0.95 -16.66
N ALA A 342 -18.64 1.44 -17.45
CA ALA A 342 -18.79 1.02 -18.84
C ALA A 342 -17.53 1.28 -19.69
N ALA A 343 -16.91 2.46 -19.56
CA ALA A 343 -15.66 2.78 -20.25
C ALA A 343 -14.50 1.88 -19.80
N VAL A 344 -14.42 1.57 -18.50
CA VAL A 344 -13.40 0.67 -17.95
C VAL A 344 -13.59 -0.76 -18.46
N THR A 345 -14.81 -1.28 -18.55
CA THR A 345 -15.07 -2.63 -19.11
C THR A 345 -14.64 -2.72 -20.59
N GLU A 346 -14.84 -1.66 -21.37
CA GLU A 346 -14.32 -1.61 -22.74
C GLU A 346 -12.78 -1.60 -22.78
N TYR A 347 -12.14 -0.89 -21.84
CA TYR A 347 -10.69 -0.90 -21.70
C TYR A 347 -10.15 -2.29 -21.30
N GLU A 348 -10.77 -2.95 -20.33
CA GLU A 348 -10.43 -4.32 -19.89
C GLU A 348 -10.49 -5.31 -21.07
N THR A 349 -11.55 -5.23 -21.87
CA THR A 349 -11.67 -6.04 -23.10
C THR A 349 -10.51 -5.80 -24.07
N ALA A 350 -10.02 -4.55 -24.17
CA ALA A 350 -8.87 -4.24 -25.01
C ALA A 350 -7.56 -4.81 -24.43
N VAL A 351 -7.37 -4.77 -23.10
CA VAL A 351 -6.24 -5.41 -22.40
C VAL A 351 -6.18 -6.92 -22.65
N ASP A 352 -7.34 -7.57 -22.75
CA ASP A 352 -7.43 -9.00 -23.01
C ASP A 352 -7.23 -9.39 -24.48
N SER A 353 -7.27 -8.42 -25.40
CA SER A 353 -7.24 -8.70 -26.84
C SER A 353 -5.90 -9.23 -27.37
N TRP A 354 -4.80 -8.98 -26.66
CA TRP A 354 -3.47 -9.42 -27.07
C TRP A 354 -2.51 -9.55 -25.87
N CYS A 355 -1.64 -10.56 -25.93
CA CYS A 355 -0.56 -10.77 -24.98
C CYS A 355 0.71 -11.14 -25.76
N PRO A 356 1.81 -10.37 -25.66
CA PRO A 356 3.07 -10.72 -26.31
C PRO A 356 3.65 -11.97 -25.65
N ASP A 357 4.20 -12.89 -26.45
CA ASP A 357 5.08 -13.95 -25.95
C ASP A 357 6.47 -13.35 -25.67
N PRO A 358 6.91 -13.24 -24.40
CA PRO A 358 8.19 -12.60 -24.06
C PRO A 358 9.41 -13.27 -24.69
N TRP A 359 9.31 -14.55 -25.08
CA TRP A 359 10.43 -15.35 -25.60
C TRP A 359 10.37 -15.56 -27.12
N ALA A 360 9.37 -15.01 -27.81
CA ALA A 360 9.19 -15.19 -29.25
C ALA A 360 10.40 -14.71 -30.07
N HIS A 361 11.18 -13.76 -29.55
CA HIS A 361 12.28 -13.12 -30.26
C HIS A 361 13.65 -13.24 -29.55
N GLY A 362 13.83 -14.28 -28.75
CA GLY A 362 15.09 -14.57 -28.03
C GLY A 362 15.00 -14.30 -26.53
N ASP A 363 16.10 -13.82 -25.93
CA ASP A 363 16.19 -13.57 -24.49
C ASP A 363 15.74 -12.14 -24.15
N PRO A 364 14.52 -11.93 -23.61
CA PRO A 364 14.05 -10.61 -23.25
C PRO A 364 14.81 -10.07 -22.03
N LYS A 365 14.87 -8.74 -21.91
CA LYS A 365 15.32 -8.11 -20.67
C LYS A 365 14.30 -8.37 -19.57
N LEU A 366 14.74 -8.90 -18.43
CA LEU A 366 13.90 -9.18 -17.26
C LEU A 366 13.01 -7.98 -16.88
N ALA A 367 13.53 -6.76 -16.93
CA ALA A 367 12.76 -5.56 -16.60
C ALA A 367 11.52 -5.37 -17.49
N SER A 368 11.59 -5.70 -18.78
CA SER A 368 10.46 -5.59 -19.71
C SER A 368 9.42 -6.67 -19.45
N VAL A 369 9.85 -7.89 -19.13
CA VAL A 369 8.95 -9.01 -18.78
C VAL A 369 8.23 -8.72 -17.46
N LEU A 370 8.98 -8.22 -16.46
CA LEU A 370 8.42 -7.82 -15.18
C LEU A 370 7.46 -6.65 -15.30
N ALA A 371 7.75 -5.66 -16.13
CA ALA A 371 6.84 -4.54 -16.39
C ALA A 371 5.52 -5.02 -17.02
N GLN A 372 5.59 -5.89 -18.02
CA GLN A 372 4.40 -6.46 -18.67
C GLN A 372 3.57 -7.28 -17.67
N ALA A 373 4.20 -8.24 -17.00
CA ALA A 373 3.50 -9.17 -16.12
C ALA A 373 2.99 -8.49 -14.83
N GLY A 374 3.80 -7.57 -14.28
CA GLY A 374 3.42 -6.74 -13.14
C GLY A 374 2.24 -5.82 -13.44
N ALA A 375 2.26 -5.15 -14.60
CA ALA A 375 1.16 -4.30 -15.02
C ALA A 375 -0.15 -5.09 -15.17
N ARG A 376 -0.11 -6.28 -15.78
CA ARG A 376 -1.28 -7.15 -15.91
C ARG A 376 -1.80 -7.59 -14.54
N SER A 377 -0.92 -8.11 -13.69
CA SER A 377 -1.26 -8.58 -12.35
C SER A 377 -1.87 -7.50 -11.45
N ALA A 378 -1.32 -6.28 -11.49
CA ALA A 378 -1.87 -5.16 -10.73
C ALA A 378 -3.17 -4.63 -11.33
N PHE A 379 -3.31 -4.60 -12.66
CA PHE A 379 -4.57 -4.23 -13.31
C PHE A 379 -5.68 -5.25 -13.02
N ASP A 380 -5.38 -6.55 -13.12
CA ASP A 380 -6.31 -7.63 -12.76
C ASP A 380 -6.72 -7.53 -11.28
N THR A 381 -5.82 -7.07 -10.40
CA THR A 381 -6.14 -6.79 -8.99
C THR A 381 -7.15 -5.66 -8.85
N VAL A 382 -6.97 -4.56 -9.59
CA VAL A 382 -7.95 -3.46 -9.63
C VAL A 382 -9.31 -4.00 -10.08
N MET A 383 -9.35 -4.64 -11.25
CA MET A 383 -10.58 -5.13 -11.87
C MET A 383 -11.31 -6.18 -11.03
N SER A 384 -10.56 -7.00 -10.27
CA SER A 384 -11.16 -8.03 -9.42
C SER A 384 -11.73 -7.50 -8.10
N THR A 385 -11.37 -6.27 -7.68
CA THR A 385 -11.63 -5.80 -6.31
C THR A 385 -12.31 -4.45 -6.19
N TYR A 386 -12.38 -3.63 -7.26
CA TYR A 386 -12.83 -2.23 -7.16
C TYR A 386 -14.28 -2.04 -6.68
N ASP A 387 -15.15 -3.01 -6.94
CA ASP A 387 -16.59 -2.99 -6.62
C ASP A 387 -16.98 -3.90 -5.45
N GLN A 388 -15.99 -4.40 -4.71
CA GLN A 388 -16.16 -5.37 -3.63
C GLN A 388 -15.63 -4.83 -2.30
N HIS A 389 -15.85 -5.58 -1.23
CA HIS A 389 -15.25 -5.33 0.08
C HIS A 389 -13.70 -5.28 0.07
N ALA A 390 -13.06 -5.63 -1.05
CA ALA A 390 -11.62 -5.60 -1.27
C ALA A 390 -11.12 -4.33 -1.99
N ALA A 391 -11.96 -3.31 -2.20
CA ALA A 391 -11.64 -2.10 -2.98
C ALA A 391 -10.38 -1.34 -2.52
N VAL A 392 -9.99 -1.48 -1.24
CA VAL A 392 -8.71 -0.94 -0.77
C VAL A 392 -7.53 -1.48 -1.59
N SER A 393 -7.56 -2.76 -2.00
CA SER A 393 -6.51 -3.36 -2.84
C SER A 393 -6.42 -2.70 -4.21
N ALA A 394 -7.56 -2.29 -4.80
CA ALA A 394 -7.59 -1.57 -6.05
C ALA A 394 -6.86 -0.22 -5.94
N VAL A 395 -7.07 0.53 -4.85
CA VAL A 395 -6.39 1.82 -4.64
C VAL A 395 -4.86 1.64 -4.54
N PHE A 396 -4.41 0.61 -3.80
CA PHE A 396 -2.99 0.28 -3.70
C PHE A 396 -2.41 -0.14 -5.06
N ALA A 397 -3.10 -1.01 -5.79
CA ALA A 397 -2.68 -1.46 -7.10
C ALA A 397 -2.59 -0.32 -8.12
N ALA A 398 -3.58 0.57 -8.16
CA ALA A 398 -3.60 1.75 -9.02
C ALA A 398 -2.44 2.70 -8.73
N ARG A 399 -2.16 2.97 -7.44
CA ARG A 399 -0.99 3.77 -7.05
C ARG A 399 0.32 3.12 -7.51
N MET A 400 0.46 1.80 -7.32
CA MET A 400 1.67 1.08 -7.72
C MET A 400 1.86 1.07 -9.25
N LEU A 401 0.78 0.84 -10.00
CA LEU A 401 0.79 0.96 -11.47
C LEU A 401 1.26 2.34 -11.90
N LEU A 402 0.71 3.40 -11.30
CA LEU A 402 1.04 4.78 -11.61
C LEU A 402 2.53 5.08 -11.37
N GLU A 403 3.08 4.62 -10.25
CA GLU A 403 4.50 4.76 -9.95
C GLU A 403 5.41 4.04 -10.95
N GLU A 404 5.03 2.83 -11.31
CA GLU A 404 5.80 1.98 -12.22
C GLU A 404 5.74 2.55 -13.64
N ALA A 405 4.56 2.95 -14.10
CA ALA A 405 4.34 3.57 -15.41
C ALA A 405 5.16 4.85 -15.57
N ALA A 406 5.23 5.71 -14.55
CA ALA A 406 6.04 6.93 -14.59
C ALA A 406 7.54 6.62 -14.73
N ARG A 407 8.04 5.65 -13.95
CA ARG A 407 9.44 5.21 -14.01
C ARG A 407 9.79 4.56 -15.35
N PHE A 408 8.89 3.73 -15.88
CA PHE A 408 9.07 3.04 -17.15
C PHE A 408 8.99 4.01 -18.33
N THR A 409 8.01 4.92 -18.33
CA THR A 409 7.88 5.99 -19.33
C THR A 409 9.14 6.84 -19.39
N TRP A 410 9.72 7.21 -18.24
CA TRP A 410 10.99 7.93 -18.22
C TRP A 410 12.14 7.11 -18.77
N LEU A 411 12.25 5.83 -18.40
CA LEU A 411 13.29 4.93 -18.89
C LEU A 411 13.27 4.80 -20.42
N THR A 412 12.07 4.69 -21.01
CA THR A 412 11.85 4.46 -22.43
C THR A 412 11.50 5.72 -23.21
N HIS A 413 11.54 6.89 -22.57
CA HIS A 413 11.29 8.17 -23.23
C HIS A 413 12.23 8.31 -24.44
N ASP A 414 11.74 8.81 -25.56
CA ASP A 414 12.45 9.00 -26.84
C ASP A 414 13.79 8.22 -26.99
N PRO A 415 13.76 6.99 -27.56
CA PRO A 415 14.97 6.20 -27.78
C PRO A 415 15.99 6.86 -28.74
N GLU A 416 15.54 7.80 -29.58
CA GLU A 416 16.34 8.46 -30.61
C GLU A 416 17.13 9.66 -30.05
N ASP A 417 16.81 10.11 -28.83
CA ASP A 417 17.51 11.22 -28.15
C ASP A 417 18.97 10.91 -27.74
N GLY A 418 19.41 9.66 -27.94
CA GLY A 418 20.77 9.20 -27.62
C GLY A 418 21.04 9.02 -26.11
N THR A 419 20.05 9.23 -25.24
CA THR A 419 20.20 9.18 -23.78
C THR A 419 19.67 7.89 -23.14
N PHE A 420 19.03 7.00 -23.92
CA PHE A 420 18.51 5.72 -23.42
C PHE A 420 19.53 4.90 -22.62
N LEU A 421 20.78 4.83 -23.09
CA LEU A 421 21.85 4.11 -22.40
C LEU A 421 22.18 4.73 -21.02
N GLU A 422 22.20 6.06 -20.93
CA GLU A 422 22.41 6.78 -19.65
C GLU A 422 21.22 6.56 -18.70
N ARG A 423 19.98 6.67 -19.21
CA ARG A 423 18.76 6.45 -18.42
C ARG A 423 18.68 5.01 -17.90
N SER A 424 18.93 4.03 -18.76
CA SER A 424 18.99 2.61 -18.42
C SER A 424 20.03 2.34 -17.34
N LYS A 425 21.25 2.87 -17.50
CA LYS A 425 22.30 2.76 -16.48
C LYS A 425 21.85 3.34 -15.13
N ARG A 426 21.27 4.54 -15.13
CA ARG A 426 20.76 5.22 -13.93
C ARG A 426 19.62 4.45 -13.26
N TYR A 427 18.70 3.88 -14.05
CA TYR A 427 17.60 3.05 -13.59
C TYR A 427 18.10 1.80 -12.85
N PHE A 428 18.96 1.01 -13.49
CA PHE A 428 19.49 -0.21 -12.87
C PHE A 428 20.46 0.07 -11.70
N ASP A 429 21.23 1.17 -11.76
CA ASP A 429 22.08 1.61 -10.63
C ASP A 429 21.27 1.95 -9.38
N GLU A 430 20.09 2.57 -9.53
CA GLU A 430 19.21 2.90 -8.40
C GLU A 430 18.75 1.64 -7.67
N PHE A 431 18.28 0.62 -8.40
CA PHE A 431 17.80 -0.63 -7.78
C PHE A 431 18.91 -1.46 -7.18
N ARG A 432 20.08 -1.52 -7.81
CA ARG A 432 21.27 -2.17 -7.23
C ARG A 432 21.73 -1.46 -5.95
N ALA A 433 21.71 -0.13 -5.94
CA ALA A 433 22.03 0.65 -4.74
C ALA A 433 21.02 0.41 -3.60
N ARG A 434 19.72 0.31 -3.93
CA ARG A 434 18.65 -0.03 -2.95
C ARG A 434 18.81 -1.45 -2.41
N LYS A 435 19.03 -2.47 -3.26
CA LYS A 435 19.34 -3.86 -2.84
C LYS A 435 20.54 -3.89 -1.89
N LYS A 436 21.64 -3.23 -2.26
CA LYS A 436 22.86 -3.15 -1.42
C LYS A 436 22.61 -2.43 -0.10
N LYS A 437 21.87 -1.31 -0.10
CA LYS A 437 21.50 -0.56 1.11
C LYS A 437 20.63 -1.43 2.03
N ALA A 438 19.62 -2.11 1.49
CA ALA A 438 18.77 -3.02 2.26
C ALA A 438 19.62 -4.11 2.92
N ILE A 439 20.41 -4.86 2.16
CA ILE A 439 21.28 -5.92 2.71
C ILE A 439 22.21 -5.40 3.83
N ALA A 440 22.82 -4.22 3.64
CA ALA A 440 23.66 -3.60 4.66
C ALA A 440 22.89 -3.24 5.93
N LEU A 441 21.67 -2.71 5.79
CA LEU A 441 20.78 -2.40 6.92
C LEU A 441 20.34 -3.67 7.66
N PHE A 442 19.99 -4.74 6.95
CA PHE A 442 19.70 -6.04 7.57
C PHE A 442 20.87 -6.54 8.42
N ALA A 443 22.08 -6.53 7.85
CA ALA A 443 23.29 -6.94 8.56
C ALA A 443 23.57 -6.05 9.77
N GLY A 444 23.38 -4.73 9.64
CA GLY A 444 23.53 -3.78 10.74
C GLY A 444 22.49 -3.94 11.85
N ASN A 445 21.31 -4.48 11.54
CA ASN A 445 20.25 -4.81 12.51
C ASN A 445 20.33 -6.27 12.99
N GLY A 446 21.49 -6.91 12.84
CA GLY A 446 21.85 -8.21 13.41
C GLY A 446 21.31 -9.43 12.66
N VAL A 447 20.73 -9.27 11.47
CA VAL A 447 20.38 -10.39 10.59
C VAL A 447 21.66 -10.91 9.93
N GLY A 448 21.84 -12.23 9.91
CA GLY A 448 23.02 -12.83 9.26
C GLY A 448 23.12 -12.43 7.78
N LEU A 449 24.29 -11.97 7.34
CA LEU A 449 24.50 -11.47 5.97
C LEU A 449 24.07 -12.46 4.88
N ARG A 450 24.28 -13.76 5.11
CA ARG A 450 23.83 -14.83 4.19
C ARG A 450 22.31 -14.86 4.06
N ALA A 451 21.58 -14.80 5.16
CA ALA A 451 20.12 -14.77 5.15
C ALA A 451 19.59 -13.48 4.50
N ALA A 452 20.23 -12.34 4.77
CA ALA A 452 19.89 -11.07 4.14
C ALA A 452 20.09 -11.08 2.61
N LYS A 453 21.17 -11.69 2.12
CA LYS A 453 21.43 -11.83 0.67
C LYS A 453 20.42 -12.74 -0.02
N ARG A 454 20.10 -13.89 0.58
CA ARG A 454 19.16 -14.89 0.05
C ARG A 454 17.80 -14.30 -0.35
N LEU A 455 17.28 -13.35 0.43
CA LEU A 455 16.01 -12.67 0.11
C LEU A 455 16.03 -11.96 -1.26
N PHE A 456 17.19 -11.53 -1.73
CA PHE A 456 17.33 -10.78 -2.98
C PHE A 456 17.99 -11.59 -4.11
N GLU A 457 18.27 -12.87 -3.89
CA GLU A 457 18.78 -13.80 -4.92
C GLU A 457 17.63 -14.18 -5.84
N LEU A 458 17.78 -13.95 -7.15
CA LEU A 458 16.83 -14.46 -8.14
C LEU A 458 17.07 -15.97 -8.38
N PRO A 459 16.07 -16.69 -8.90
CA PRO A 459 16.23 -18.09 -9.29
C PRO A 459 17.42 -18.30 -10.23
N GLY A 460 18.11 -19.43 -10.12
CA GLY A 460 19.32 -19.71 -10.92
C GLY A 460 19.12 -19.77 -12.43
N ASN A 461 17.87 -19.88 -12.90
CA ASN A 461 17.50 -19.82 -14.32
C ASN A 461 17.16 -18.40 -14.80
N VAL A 462 17.21 -17.40 -13.91
CA VAL A 462 17.08 -15.98 -14.26
C VAL A 462 18.47 -15.38 -14.36
N VAL A 463 18.80 -14.84 -15.53
CA VAL A 463 20.09 -14.19 -15.76
C VAL A 463 20.09 -12.82 -15.07
N GLU A 464 20.85 -12.70 -13.97
CA GLU A 464 21.08 -11.42 -13.32
C GLU A 464 22.03 -10.53 -14.15
N GLY A 465 21.73 -9.23 -14.16
CA GLY A 465 22.63 -8.23 -14.71
C GLY A 465 23.87 -8.02 -13.81
N PRO A 466 24.82 -7.15 -14.22
CA PRO A 466 25.99 -6.86 -13.40
C PRO A 466 25.63 -6.29 -12.03
N ASP A 467 26.36 -6.66 -10.97
CA ASP A 467 26.11 -6.20 -9.60
C ASP A 467 26.71 -4.83 -9.26
N ASP A 468 27.68 -4.36 -10.06
CA ASP A 468 28.46 -3.16 -9.73
C ASP A 468 27.66 -1.86 -9.86
N VAL A 469 27.64 -1.07 -8.79
CA VAL A 469 27.02 0.26 -8.78
C VAL A 469 28.05 1.31 -9.20
N THR A 470 27.71 2.12 -10.21
CA THR A 470 28.61 3.17 -10.70
C THR A 470 28.98 4.18 -9.60
N LYS A 471 30.28 4.49 -9.46
CA LYS A 471 30.74 5.56 -8.55
C LYS A 471 30.19 6.91 -9.00
N GLY A 472 29.65 7.69 -8.06
CA GLY A 472 29.05 9.00 -8.37
C GLY A 472 27.71 8.89 -9.11
N ARG A 473 26.98 7.77 -8.95
CA ARG A 473 25.64 7.60 -9.54
C ARG A 473 24.74 8.80 -9.27
N LYS A 474 23.96 9.20 -10.28
CA LYS A 474 22.85 10.14 -10.10
C LYS A 474 21.62 9.34 -9.62
N PRO A 475 20.92 9.73 -8.54
CA PRO A 475 19.67 9.06 -8.14
C PRO A 475 18.61 9.24 -9.22
N LEU A 476 17.57 8.41 -9.31
CA LEU A 476 16.43 8.71 -10.22
C LEU A 476 15.81 10.08 -9.92
N PRO A 477 15.18 10.76 -10.90
CA PRO A 477 14.33 11.90 -10.60
C PRO A 477 13.26 11.52 -9.56
N PRO A 478 12.86 12.43 -8.66
CA PRO A 478 11.76 12.17 -7.75
C PRO A 478 10.45 11.91 -8.50
N ILE A 479 9.54 11.19 -7.84
CA ILE A 479 8.37 10.58 -8.52
C ILE A 479 7.41 11.62 -9.10
N ASP A 480 7.27 12.78 -8.46
CA ASP A 480 6.55 13.96 -8.93
C ASP A 480 7.03 14.42 -10.32
N GLN A 481 8.34 14.51 -10.54
CA GLN A 481 8.92 14.91 -11.82
C GLN A 481 8.69 13.84 -12.89
N LEU A 482 8.74 12.56 -12.52
CA LEU A 482 8.47 11.45 -13.44
C LEU A 482 6.98 11.42 -13.84
N LEU A 483 6.09 11.68 -12.90
CA LEU A 483 4.64 11.76 -13.15
C LEU A 483 4.30 12.97 -14.02
N LEU A 484 4.90 14.13 -13.77
CA LEU A 484 4.73 15.32 -14.61
C LEU A 484 5.18 15.06 -16.05
N ALA A 485 6.30 14.36 -16.23
CA ALA A 485 6.78 13.96 -17.56
C ALA A 485 5.82 12.98 -18.25
N MET A 486 5.23 12.04 -17.50
CA MET A 486 4.21 11.14 -18.03
C MET A 486 2.90 11.87 -18.38
N GLY A 487 2.59 12.94 -17.63
CA GLY A 487 1.40 13.77 -17.78
C GLY A 487 1.49 14.80 -18.91
N ALA A 488 2.67 15.04 -19.47
CA ALA A 488 2.91 16.05 -20.50
C ALA A 488 1.93 16.03 -21.71
N PRO A 489 1.37 14.87 -22.14
CA PRO A 489 0.37 14.84 -23.21
C PRO A 489 -1.03 15.38 -22.83
N TYR A 490 -1.32 15.61 -21.55
CA TYR A 490 -2.63 16.08 -21.06
C TYR A 490 -2.68 17.61 -20.91
N PRO A 491 -3.88 18.22 -20.91
CA PRO A 491 -4.04 19.66 -20.76
C PRO A 491 -3.46 20.25 -19.47
N GLU A 492 -3.67 19.61 -18.31
CA GLU A 492 -2.98 19.96 -17.06
C GLU A 492 -2.05 18.80 -16.61
N PRO A 493 -0.81 18.72 -17.09
CA PRO A 493 0.12 17.61 -16.79
C PRO A 493 0.32 17.32 -15.31
N GLY A 494 0.07 18.31 -14.46
CA GLY A 494 0.18 18.25 -13.01
C GLY A 494 -0.82 17.34 -12.33
N TRP A 495 -1.89 16.89 -13.01
CA TRP A 495 -2.94 16.09 -12.38
C TRP A 495 -2.42 14.74 -11.88
N LEU A 496 -1.42 14.15 -12.54
CA LEU A 496 -0.83 12.87 -12.14
C LEU A 496 -0.06 12.94 -10.82
N PRO A 497 0.81 13.94 -10.56
CA PRO A 497 1.34 14.21 -9.23
C PRO A 497 0.25 14.35 -8.14
N VAL A 498 -0.84 15.05 -8.44
CA VAL A 498 -1.97 15.24 -7.50
C VAL A 498 -2.69 13.92 -7.26
N ALA A 499 -3.00 13.17 -8.32
CA ALA A 499 -3.63 11.85 -8.25
C ALA A 499 -2.80 10.88 -7.40
N TYR A 500 -1.49 10.86 -7.59
CA TYR A 500 -0.58 10.07 -6.77
C TYR A 500 -0.64 10.46 -5.29
N SER A 501 -0.72 11.75 -4.97
CA SER A 501 -0.85 12.26 -3.60
C SER A 501 -2.20 11.87 -2.95
N LEU A 502 -3.29 11.88 -3.73
CA LEU A 502 -4.63 11.51 -3.27
C LEU A 502 -4.75 9.99 -3.03
N LEU A 503 -4.31 9.16 -3.97
CA LEU A 503 -4.22 7.70 -3.77
C LEU A 503 -3.35 7.35 -2.56
N SER A 504 -2.27 8.14 -2.35
CA SER A 504 -1.36 7.93 -1.23
C SER A 504 -2.04 8.06 0.14
N GLN A 505 -3.11 8.85 0.26
CA GLN A 505 -3.87 9.00 1.52
C GLN A 505 -4.38 7.65 2.04
N VAL A 506 -4.99 6.85 1.15
CA VAL A 506 -5.48 5.50 1.49
C VAL A 506 -4.31 4.59 1.81
N THR A 507 -3.26 4.61 0.98
CA THR A 507 -2.13 3.68 1.14
C THR A 507 -1.31 3.91 2.42
N HIS A 508 -1.29 5.13 2.95
CA HIS A 508 -0.68 5.46 4.24
C HIS A 508 -1.70 5.50 5.39
N SER A 509 -2.95 5.10 5.13
CA SER A 509 -4.05 5.08 6.09
C SER A 509 -4.15 6.39 6.87
N THR A 510 -4.05 7.49 6.14
CA THR A 510 -4.22 8.81 6.72
C THR A 510 -5.67 9.00 7.18
N PRO A 511 -5.96 9.86 8.15
CA PRO A 511 -7.34 10.22 8.51
C PRO A 511 -8.21 10.53 7.29
N LEU A 512 -7.70 11.30 6.32
CA LEU A 512 -8.44 11.59 5.08
C LEU A 512 -8.63 10.33 4.21
N GLY A 513 -7.60 9.48 4.11
CA GLY A 513 -7.69 8.19 3.43
C GLY A 513 -8.74 7.27 4.02
N LEU A 514 -8.87 7.22 5.35
CA LEU A 514 -9.90 6.43 6.03
C LEU A 514 -11.31 6.89 5.65
N THR A 515 -11.56 8.20 5.59
CA THR A 515 -12.88 8.72 5.22
C THR A 515 -13.23 8.47 3.76
N HIS A 516 -12.23 8.30 2.88
CA HIS A 516 -12.44 7.92 1.49
C HIS A 516 -12.68 6.42 1.28
N MET A 517 -12.52 5.59 2.31
CA MET A 517 -12.76 4.14 2.26
C MET A 517 -14.03 3.72 3.00
N ALA A 518 -14.93 4.68 3.18
CA ALA A 518 -16.29 4.43 3.59
C ALA A 518 -17.22 5.37 2.83
N ARG A 519 -18.47 4.96 2.67
CA ARG A 519 -19.50 5.75 2.00
C ARG A 519 -20.77 5.75 2.83
N PHE A 520 -21.44 6.90 2.93
CA PHE A 520 -22.71 7.01 3.66
C PHE A 520 -23.86 7.12 2.67
N LEU A 521 -24.68 6.07 2.55
CA LEU A 521 -25.79 5.95 1.61
C LEU A 521 -27.08 5.65 2.36
N ASP A 522 -28.13 6.45 2.11
CA ASP A 522 -29.47 6.25 2.66
C ASP A 522 -29.49 5.98 4.19
N GLY A 523 -28.63 6.67 4.95
CA GLY A 523 -28.55 6.53 6.41
C GLY A 523 -27.68 5.36 6.89
N THR A 524 -27.05 4.61 5.98
CA THR A 524 -26.21 3.44 6.28
C THR A 524 -24.76 3.75 5.92
N LEU A 525 -23.83 3.36 6.79
CA LEU A 525 -22.40 3.41 6.48
C LEU A 525 -21.98 2.12 5.78
N HIS A 526 -21.53 2.27 4.54
CA HIS A 526 -20.90 1.24 3.75
C HIS A 526 -19.39 1.30 3.97
N ALA A 527 -18.96 0.56 4.98
CA ALA A 527 -17.57 0.48 5.39
C ALA A 527 -16.80 -0.41 4.39
N GLY A 528 -15.71 0.09 3.81
CA GLY A 528 -14.94 -0.61 2.77
C GLY A 528 -15.34 -0.27 1.33
N GLU A 529 -16.42 0.50 1.13
CA GLU A 529 -16.76 1.09 -0.16
C GLU A 529 -16.05 2.44 -0.33
N PRO A 530 -15.24 2.63 -1.38
CA PRO A 530 -14.56 3.90 -1.61
C PRO A 530 -15.56 5.02 -1.96
N SER A 531 -15.20 6.27 -1.65
CA SER A 531 -15.96 7.41 -2.17
C SER A 531 -15.92 7.41 -3.70
N PRO A 532 -16.94 7.96 -4.38
CA PRO A 532 -16.97 7.99 -5.85
C PRO A 532 -15.73 8.64 -6.47
N GLU A 533 -15.16 9.68 -5.85
CA GLU A 533 -13.93 10.34 -6.29
C GLU A 533 -12.72 9.40 -6.18
N MET A 534 -12.59 8.67 -5.06
CA MET A 534 -11.51 7.71 -4.87
C MET A 534 -11.62 6.54 -5.84
N LEU A 535 -12.83 6.03 -6.04
CA LEU A 535 -13.09 4.97 -7.03
C LEU A 535 -12.75 5.45 -8.44
N ALA A 536 -13.24 6.62 -8.83
CA ALA A 536 -12.99 7.17 -10.14
C ALA A 536 -11.50 7.42 -10.41
N LEU A 537 -10.79 8.00 -9.43
CA LEU A 537 -9.36 8.22 -9.51
C LEU A 537 -8.58 6.90 -9.62
N THR A 538 -9.00 5.89 -8.86
CA THR A 538 -8.39 4.54 -8.87
C THR A 538 -8.50 3.90 -10.24
N LEU A 539 -9.70 3.91 -10.84
CA LEU A 539 -9.94 3.33 -12.16
C LEU A 539 -9.24 4.09 -13.29
N ASP A 540 -9.28 5.42 -13.24
CA ASP A 540 -8.61 6.29 -14.22
C ASP A 540 -7.10 6.04 -14.24
N THR A 541 -6.45 6.18 -13.08
CA THR A 541 -5.01 5.99 -12.96
C THR A 541 -4.59 4.56 -13.29
N ALA A 542 -5.38 3.55 -12.92
CA ALA A 542 -5.11 2.15 -13.28
C ALA A 542 -5.16 1.92 -14.80
N CYS A 543 -6.20 2.40 -15.50
CA CYS A 543 -6.34 2.24 -16.94
C CYS A 543 -5.24 3.00 -17.70
N LEU A 544 -4.94 4.24 -17.29
CA LEU A 544 -3.88 5.05 -17.88
C LEU A 544 -2.51 4.40 -17.70
N ALA A 545 -2.16 4.03 -16.46
CA ALA A 545 -0.85 3.50 -16.14
C ALA A 545 -0.62 2.10 -16.76
N SER A 546 -1.63 1.23 -16.73
CA SER A 546 -1.56 -0.07 -17.39
C SER A 546 -1.48 0.08 -18.91
N ALA A 547 -2.18 1.03 -19.53
CA ALA A 547 -2.05 1.29 -20.97
C ALA A 547 -0.62 1.65 -21.36
N ARG A 548 0.02 2.51 -20.56
CA ARG A 548 1.43 2.90 -20.76
C ARG A 548 2.38 1.74 -20.60
N LEU A 549 2.26 0.98 -19.51
CA LEU A 549 3.13 -0.17 -19.25
C LEU A 549 2.94 -1.24 -20.31
N LEU A 550 1.74 -1.80 -20.44
CA LEU A 550 1.42 -2.91 -21.35
C LEU A 550 1.75 -2.57 -22.81
N GLY A 551 1.44 -1.36 -23.27
CA GLY A 551 1.78 -0.92 -24.63
C GLY A 551 3.29 -0.86 -24.84
N THR A 552 4.00 -0.16 -23.95
CA THR A 552 5.45 0.03 -24.10
C THR A 552 6.23 -1.27 -23.94
N SER A 553 5.94 -2.09 -22.92
CA SER A 553 6.59 -3.39 -22.78
C SER A 553 6.20 -4.34 -23.90
N GLY A 554 4.96 -4.30 -24.40
CA GLY A 554 4.55 -5.07 -25.57
C GLY A 554 5.36 -4.75 -26.83
N VAL A 555 5.55 -3.46 -27.12
CA VAL A 555 6.41 -3.00 -28.23
C VAL A 555 7.86 -3.48 -28.05
N LEU A 556 8.41 -3.41 -26.84
CA LEU A 556 9.78 -3.86 -26.57
C LEU A 556 9.94 -5.38 -26.69
N LEU A 557 8.96 -6.16 -26.24
CA LEU A 557 9.00 -7.62 -26.26
C LEU A 557 8.78 -8.17 -27.69
N ASP A 558 7.91 -7.55 -28.47
CA ASP A 558 7.57 -7.98 -29.83
C ASP A 558 8.37 -7.24 -30.92
N GLN A 559 9.52 -6.67 -30.56
CA GLN A 559 10.44 -5.93 -31.45
C GLN A 559 9.77 -4.86 -32.34
N GLY A 560 8.74 -4.19 -31.81
CA GLY A 560 8.03 -3.13 -32.49
C GLY A 560 7.16 -3.57 -33.66
N SER A 561 6.64 -4.80 -33.63
CA SER A 561 5.68 -5.29 -34.63
C SER A 561 4.48 -4.34 -34.81
N LYS A 562 3.83 -4.42 -35.97
CA LYS A 562 2.60 -3.67 -36.23
C LYS A 562 1.49 -4.02 -35.22
N THR A 563 1.37 -5.28 -34.84
CA THR A 563 0.39 -5.74 -33.85
C THR A 563 0.60 -5.05 -32.50
N ALA A 564 1.85 -4.95 -32.04
CA ALA A 564 2.18 -4.29 -30.79
C ALA A 564 1.90 -2.77 -30.84
N GLN A 565 2.15 -2.14 -31.99
CA GLN A 565 1.84 -0.72 -32.22
C GLN A 565 0.33 -0.45 -32.23
N ASP A 566 -0.44 -1.25 -32.98
CA ASP A 566 -1.89 -1.14 -33.08
C ASP A 566 -2.54 -1.38 -31.69
N TYR A 567 -2.05 -2.37 -30.94
CA TYR A 567 -2.47 -2.63 -29.56
C TYR A 567 -2.20 -1.44 -28.63
N THR A 568 -0.99 -0.87 -28.68
CA THR A 568 -0.61 0.29 -27.88
C THR A 568 -1.51 1.49 -28.15
N LEU A 569 -1.82 1.75 -29.43
CA LEU A 569 -2.71 2.83 -29.83
C LEU A 569 -4.14 2.62 -29.31
N GLU A 570 -4.66 1.39 -29.42
CA GLU A 570 -6.00 1.07 -28.92
C GLU A 570 -6.10 1.20 -27.40
N LEU A 571 -5.12 0.70 -26.65
CA LEU A 571 -5.07 0.88 -25.19
C LEU A 571 -5.05 2.37 -24.81
N ALA A 572 -4.21 3.17 -25.47
CA ALA A 572 -4.13 4.60 -25.20
C ALA A 572 -5.46 5.31 -25.48
N ARG A 573 -6.13 4.97 -26.59
CA ARG A 573 -7.44 5.54 -26.96
C ARG A 573 -8.52 5.19 -25.94
N ARG A 574 -8.56 3.93 -25.47
CA ARG A 574 -9.54 3.48 -24.48
C ARG A 574 -9.28 4.07 -23.10
N ALA A 575 -8.01 4.13 -22.66
CA ALA A 575 -7.65 4.78 -21.41
C ALA A 575 -8.02 6.27 -21.40
N TYR A 576 -7.87 6.97 -22.54
CA TYR A 576 -8.32 8.35 -22.65
C TYR A 576 -9.85 8.50 -22.49
N ALA A 577 -10.64 7.57 -23.04
CA ALA A 577 -12.08 7.56 -22.83
C ALA A 577 -12.48 7.31 -21.37
N VAL A 578 -11.72 6.46 -20.66
CA VAL A 578 -11.88 6.26 -19.20
C VAL A 578 -11.60 7.58 -18.47
N HIS A 579 -10.49 8.25 -18.79
CA HIS A 579 -10.12 9.53 -18.17
C HIS A 579 -11.19 10.60 -18.38
N ASP A 580 -11.72 10.74 -19.60
CA ASP A 580 -12.81 11.67 -19.92
C ASP A 580 -14.07 11.44 -19.07
N ALA A 581 -14.42 10.18 -18.79
CA ALA A 581 -15.53 9.84 -17.91
C ALA A 581 -15.18 10.08 -16.43
N ALA A 582 -13.95 9.75 -16.02
CA ALA A 582 -13.51 9.80 -14.63
C ALA A 582 -13.33 11.22 -14.11
N ARG A 583 -12.78 12.14 -14.92
CA ARG A 583 -12.57 13.55 -14.53
C ARG A 583 -13.86 14.27 -14.16
N MET A 584 -14.99 13.84 -14.69
CA MET A 584 -16.31 14.38 -14.31
C MET A 584 -16.71 14.02 -12.87
N VAL A 585 -16.10 12.97 -12.30
CA VAL A 585 -16.32 12.50 -10.93
C VAL A 585 -15.23 13.02 -10.01
N HIS A 586 -13.96 12.69 -10.27
CA HIS A 586 -12.85 13.04 -9.38
C HIS A 586 -12.40 14.50 -9.50
N GLY A 587 -12.72 15.16 -10.62
CA GLY A 587 -12.54 16.60 -10.81
C GLY A 587 -11.13 17.07 -11.11
N LEU A 588 -10.18 16.18 -11.43
CA LEU A 588 -8.84 16.51 -11.93
C LEU A 588 -8.79 16.34 -13.46
N ASP A 589 -8.09 17.20 -14.18
CA ASP A 589 -7.97 17.21 -15.66
C ASP A 589 -6.54 17.57 -16.06
#